data_AF-Q9RS05-F1
#
_entry.id   AF-Q9RS05-F1
#
_cell.length_a   1.000
_cell.length_b   1.000
_cell.length_c   1.000
_cell.angle_alpha   90.00
_cell.angle_beta   90.00
_cell.angle_gamma   90.00
#
_symmetry.space_group_name_H-M   'P 1'
#
loop_
_entity.id
_entity.type
_entity.pdbx_description
1 polymer ?
#
loop_
_entity_poly.entity_id
_entity_poly.type
_entity_poly.pdbx_seq_one_letter_code
_entity_poly.pdbx_strand_id
1 'polypeptide(L)'
;MTEVTSVRPSSINWAVGNKGSAAAVANMSLGGGASQAVDDAVNNAASKNLVMAVAAGNENQNACNVSPARAVNAITVGATTKTDSRDTGYSNYGSCLDIFAPGTNITSTWIGSTSATNTISGTSMATPHVTGAVALLIAEGNTTTSAVTSALLNNATTGKLSSIGTGSPNRLLYTGSGATTPAPTPTPAPGTTTTYSGSVSRGGSSYKPGSSGFSYAGGTLSAQLSGPGGTDFDLYLQKYNGSTWADVAASEASGSSETISYNAGAGTYRWEVYAYSGSGSYSLTETK
;
A
#
# COMPACT_ATOMS: atom_id res chain seq x y z
N MET A 1 -10.99 -17.98 18.82
CA MET A 1 -10.28 -17.04 17.94
C MET A 1 -8.89 -16.88 18.51
N THR A 2 -7.88 -17.47 17.87
CA THR A 2 -6.50 -17.34 18.31
C THR A 2 -6.02 -15.97 17.86
N GLU A 3 -5.96 -15.02 18.79
CA GLU A 3 -5.40 -13.70 18.56
C GLU A 3 -3.90 -13.88 18.21
N VAL A 4 -3.54 -13.63 16.95
CA VAL A 4 -2.14 -13.68 16.51
C VAL A 4 -1.48 -12.39 16.97
N THR A 5 -1.07 -12.33 18.24
CA THR A 5 -0.42 -11.18 18.88
C THR A 5 1.07 -11.04 18.54
N SER A 6 1.60 -11.81 17.57
CA SER A 6 3.02 -11.77 17.20
C SER A 6 3.21 -11.15 15.82
N VAL A 7 4.05 -10.10 15.75
CA VAL A 7 4.66 -9.64 14.51
C VAL A 7 5.37 -10.83 13.88
N ARG A 8 4.98 -11.21 12.66
CA ARG A 8 5.57 -12.38 11.98
C ARG A 8 6.55 -11.91 10.91
N PRO A 9 7.83 -12.31 11.00
CA PRO A 9 8.81 -12.10 9.92
C PRO A 9 8.30 -12.54 8.54
N SER A 10 7.47 -13.58 8.49
CA SER A 10 6.86 -14.09 7.25
C SER A 10 6.03 -13.04 6.50
N SER A 11 5.28 -12.20 7.21
CA SER A 11 4.45 -11.16 6.59
C SER A 11 5.29 -10.04 5.99
N ILE A 12 6.39 -9.68 6.67
CA ILE A 12 7.37 -8.70 6.18
C ILE A 12 8.07 -9.24 4.92
N ASN A 13 8.51 -10.50 4.96
CA ASN A 13 9.14 -11.15 3.82
C ASN A 13 8.19 -11.28 2.62
N TRP A 14 6.90 -11.55 2.86
CA TRP A 14 5.90 -11.53 1.80
C TRP A 14 5.79 -10.15 1.14
N ALA A 15 5.73 -9.07 1.93
CA ALA A 15 5.65 -7.71 1.39
C ALA A 15 6.87 -7.38 0.51
N VAL A 16 8.06 -7.78 0.95
CA VAL A 16 9.30 -7.64 0.16
C VAL A 16 9.21 -8.39 -1.17
N GLY A 17 8.65 -9.61 -1.19
CA GLY A 17 8.49 -10.39 -2.41
C GLY A 17 7.43 -9.88 -3.38
N ASN A 18 6.46 -9.09 -2.90
CA ASN A 18 5.28 -8.68 -3.68
C ASN A 18 5.24 -7.17 -4.02
N LYS A 19 6.16 -6.37 -3.49
CA LYS A 19 6.19 -4.91 -3.75
C LYS A 19 6.60 -4.51 -5.18
N GLY A 20 7.00 -5.47 -6.02
CA GLY A 20 7.59 -5.21 -7.34
C GLY A 20 8.98 -4.56 -7.28
N SER A 21 9.41 -3.97 -8.41
CA SER A 21 10.73 -3.35 -8.56
C SER A 21 10.82 -1.93 -7.99
N ALA A 22 9.69 -1.26 -7.74
CA ALA A 22 9.65 0.10 -7.23
C ALA A 22 10.02 0.21 -5.73
N ALA A 23 10.39 1.42 -5.32
CA ALA A 23 10.42 1.77 -3.90
C ALA A 23 8.99 1.73 -3.36
N ALA A 24 8.83 1.22 -2.15
CA ALA A 24 7.54 1.10 -1.49
C ALA A 24 7.68 1.44 -0.01
N VAL A 25 6.56 1.66 0.66
CA VAL A 25 6.50 1.89 2.10
C VAL A 25 5.57 0.88 2.76
N ALA A 26 5.98 0.35 3.91
CA ALA A 26 5.18 -0.50 4.76
C ALA A 26 4.87 0.22 6.07
N ASN A 27 3.60 0.20 6.47
CA ASN A 27 3.13 0.75 7.74
C ASN A 27 3.00 -0.38 8.78
N MET A 28 3.73 -0.29 9.89
CA MET A 28 3.66 -1.23 11.00
C MET A 28 3.19 -0.52 12.27
N SER A 29 1.88 -0.22 12.32
CA SER A 29 1.18 0.32 13.50
C SER A 29 0.94 -0.73 14.59
N LEU A 30 1.99 -1.47 14.94
CA LEU A 30 1.98 -2.60 15.84
C LEU A 30 3.32 -2.69 16.59
N GLY A 31 3.36 -3.52 17.64
CA GLY A 31 4.59 -3.79 18.36
C GLY A 31 4.41 -4.89 19.40
N GLY A 32 5.51 -5.24 20.05
CA GLY A 32 5.53 -6.19 21.15
C GLY A 32 6.89 -6.19 21.82
N GLY A 33 7.14 -7.22 22.64
CA GLY A 33 8.45 -7.41 23.27
C GLY A 33 9.58 -7.50 22.23
N ALA A 34 10.79 -7.17 22.68
CA ALA A 34 12.01 -7.31 21.90
C ALA A 34 12.12 -8.66 21.19
N SER A 35 12.35 -8.62 19.87
CA SER A 35 12.50 -9.81 19.03
C SER A 35 13.50 -9.57 17.92
N GLN A 36 14.68 -10.19 18.04
CA GLN A 36 15.75 -10.07 17.04
C GLN A 36 15.27 -10.51 15.64
N ALA A 37 14.46 -11.57 15.56
CA ALA A 37 13.94 -12.05 14.29
C ALA A 37 13.01 -11.04 13.59
N VAL A 38 12.26 -10.25 14.36
CA VAL A 38 11.43 -9.16 13.82
C VAL A 38 12.31 -8.02 13.35
N ASP A 39 13.30 -7.63 14.16
CA ASP A 39 14.22 -6.54 13.83
C ASP A 39 15.02 -6.86 12.55
N ASP A 40 15.54 -8.08 12.44
CA ASP A 40 16.27 -8.56 11.26
C ASP A 40 15.39 -8.54 10.01
N ALA A 41 14.12 -8.93 10.12
CA ALA A 41 13.18 -8.89 9.00
C ALA A 41 12.89 -7.46 8.54
N VAL A 42 12.69 -6.53 9.48
CA VAL A 42 12.50 -5.10 9.19
C VAL A 42 13.75 -4.51 8.55
N ASN A 43 14.94 -4.80 9.09
CA ASN A 43 16.21 -4.33 8.54
C ASN A 43 16.46 -4.90 7.13
N ASN A 44 16.11 -6.17 6.89
CA ASN A 44 16.20 -6.80 5.57
C ASN A 44 15.25 -6.14 4.57
N ALA A 45 14.01 -5.87 4.96
CA ALA A 45 13.04 -5.18 4.12
C ALA A 45 13.52 -3.77 3.73
N ALA A 46 14.01 -3.00 4.70
CA ALA A 46 14.59 -1.69 4.47
C ALA A 46 15.77 -1.72 3.48
N SER A 47 16.65 -2.73 3.58
CA SER A 47 17.77 -2.93 2.64
C SER A 47 17.33 -3.22 1.20
N LYS A 48 16.07 -3.62 1.00
CA LYS A 48 15.47 -3.93 -0.31
C LYS A 48 14.54 -2.81 -0.81
N ASN A 49 14.72 -1.58 -0.30
CA ASN A 49 13.90 -0.41 -0.65
C ASN A 49 12.40 -0.55 -0.33
N LEU A 50 12.07 -1.36 0.69
CA LEU A 50 10.80 -1.27 1.38
C LEU A 50 10.99 -0.42 2.63
N VAL A 51 10.61 0.85 2.57
CA VAL A 51 10.73 1.78 3.69
C VAL A 51 9.79 1.33 4.81
N MET A 52 10.33 1.11 6.01
CA MET A 52 9.58 0.55 7.12
C MET A 52 9.22 1.66 8.11
N ALA A 53 7.98 2.16 8.09
CA ALA A 53 7.47 3.07 9.11
C ALA A 53 6.86 2.27 10.26
N VAL A 54 7.39 2.43 11.47
CA VAL A 54 7.03 1.60 12.63
C VAL A 54 6.57 2.44 13.81
N ALA A 55 5.60 1.94 14.57
CA ALA A 55 5.15 2.57 15.80
C ALA A 55 6.20 2.45 16.91
N ALA A 56 6.45 3.53 17.66
CA ALA A 56 7.36 3.48 18.81
C ALA A 56 6.84 2.64 19.99
N GLY A 57 5.52 2.42 20.09
CA GLY A 57 4.84 1.73 21.19
C GLY A 57 4.15 2.69 22.17
N ASN A 58 3.28 2.13 23.02
CA ASN A 58 2.28 2.88 23.77
C ASN A 58 2.36 2.67 25.30
N GLU A 59 3.57 2.42 25.83
CA GLU A 59 3.77 2.07 27.25
C GLU A 59 4.58 3.14 28.02
N ASN A 60 4.82 4.31 27.42
CA ASN A 60 5.62 5.40 27.98
C ASN A 60 7.00 4.92 28.49
N GLN A 61 7.69 4.12 27.68
CA GLN A 61 9.01 3.56 27.97
C GLN A 61 10.02 3.90 26.87
N ASN A 62 11.27 3.45 27.04
CA ASN A 62 12.29 3.55 26.01
C ASN A 62 11.95 2.60 24.84
N ALA A 63 11.75 3.14 23.63
CA ALA A 63 11.40 2.40 22.43
C ALA A 63 12.49 1.38 22.02
N CYS A 64 13.73 1.57 22.46
CA CYS A 64 14.80 0.60 22.25
C CYS A 64 14.55 -0.77 22.92
N ASN A 65 13.58 -0.86 23.83
CA ASN A 65 13.23 -2.10 24.51
C ASN A 65 12.19 -2.95 23.75
N VAL A 66 11.61 -2.44 22.66
CA VAL A 66 10.48 -3.09 21.96
C VAL A 66 10.77 -3.25 20.47
N SER A 67 10.14 -4.25 19.87
CA SER A 67 10.23 -4.53 18.44
C SER A 67 8.87 -4.30 17.77
N PRO A 68 8.85 -3.77 16.54
CA PRO A 68 9.99 -3.45 15.67
C PRO A 68 10.65 -2.07 15.92
N ALA A 69 10.24 -1.30 16.94
CA ALA A 69 10.71 0.07 17.15
C ALA A 69 12.23 0.23 17.30
N ARG A 70 12.94 -0.81 17.75
CA ARG A 70 14.40 -0.82 17.90
C ARG A 70 15.17 -1.25 16.64
N ALA A 71 14.48 -1.58 15.54
CA ALA A 71 15.13 -1.95 14.29
C ALA A 71 15.81 -0.73 13.65
N VAL A 72 17.14 -0.77 13.51
CA VAL A 72 17.98 0.38 13.14
C VAL A 72 17.65 1.00 11.79
N ASN A 73 17.14 0.22 10.83
CA ASN A 73 16.79 0.72 9.49
C ASN A 73 15.29 1.03 9.33
N ALA A 74 14.51 1.02 10.42
CA ALA A 74 13.14 1.50 10.42
C ALA A 74 13.10 3.02 10.58
N ILE A 75 11.94 3.61 10.28
CA ILE A 75 11.57 4.97 10.69
C ILE A 75 10.62 4.81 11.87
N THR A 76 11.12 5.00 13.08
CA THR A 76 10.37 4.80 14.32
C THR A 76 9.66 6.09 14.74
N VAL A 77 8.34 5.99 14.91
CA VAL A 77 7.45 7.15 15.02
C VAL A 77 6.84 7.26 16.41
N GLY A 78 7.17 8.36 17.11
CA GLY A 78 6.51 8.78 18.35
C GLY A 78 5.23 9.58 18.09
N ALA A 79 4.36 9.66 19.11
CA ALA A 79 3.08 10.36 19.00
C ALA A 79 3.09 11.71 19.73
N THR A 80 2.53 12.73 19.07
CA THR A 80 2.27 14.04 19.65
C THR A 80 0.78 14.34 19.80
N THR A 81 0.50 15.24 20.72
CA THR A 81 -0.80 15.89 20.88
C THR A 81 -0.91 17.10 19.95
N LYS A 82 -2.13 17.67 19.85
CA LYS A 82 -2.40 18.91 19.11
C LYS A 82 -1.65 20.15 19.62
N THR A 83 -0.98 20.06 20.78
CA THR A 83 -0.21 21.17 21.38
C THR A 83 1.29 20.96 21.23
N ASP A 84 1.72 20.14 20.25
CA ASP A 84 3.12 19.85 19.98
C ASP A 84 3.89 19.33 21.20
N SER A 85 3.22 18.56 22.05
CA SER A 85 3.86 17.78 23.13
C SER A 85 3.85 16.32 22.74
N ARG A 86 4.92 15.57 23.04
CA ARG A 86 4.81 14.11 23.10
C ARG A 86 3.68 13.74 24.05
N ASP A 87 2.85 12.78 23.68
CA ASP A 87 1.83 12.28 24.59
C ASP A 87 2.49 11.40 25.66
N THR A 88 2.68 11.95 26.86
CA THR A 88 3.36 11.26 27.96
C THR A 88 2.49 10.20 28.63
N GLY A 89 1.20 10.12 28.27
CA GLY A 89 0.31 9.08 28.77
C GLY A 89 0.60 7.71 28.16
N TYR A 90 1.18 7.67 26.95
CA TYR A 90 1.44 6.41 26.25
C TYR A 90 2.67 6.41 25.34
N SER A 91 3.02 7.50 24.64
CA SER A 91 4.05 7.41 23.60
C SER A 91 5.40 7.01 24.18
N ASN A 92 5.98 5.94 23.65
CA ASN A 92 7.38 5.61 23.92
C ASN A 92 8.31 6.75 23.43
N TYR A 93 9.54 6.76 23.96
CA TYR A 93 10.56 7.78 23.75
C TYR A 93 11.95 7.14 23.63
N GLY A 94 12.99 7.95 23.43
CA GLY A 94 14.38 7.51 23.42
C GLY A 94 15.06 7.57 22.06
N SER A 95 16.32 7.16 22.04
CA SER A 95 17.21 7.30 20.87
C SER A 95 16.84 6.41 19.68
N CYS A 96 15.95 5.44 19.86
CA CYS A 96 15.44 4.61 18.77
C CYS A 96 14.28 5.26 18.02
N LEU A 97 13.79 6.43 18.44
CA LEU A 97 12.86 7.23 17.64
C LEU A 97 13.65 8.02 16.60
N ASP A 98 13.05 8.21 15.42
CA ASP A 98 13.57 9.08 14.37
C ASP A 98 12.81 10.41 14.30
N ILE A 99 11.49 10.34 14.53
CA ILE A 99 10.55 11.43 14.29
C ILE A 99 9.28 11.27 15.13
N PHE A 100 8.60 12.38 15.38
CA PHE A 100 7.24 12.41 15.94
C PHE A 100 6.22 12.83 14.89
N ALA A 101 4.98 12.37 15.04
CA ALA A 101 3.84 12.80 14.23
C ALA A 101 2.54 12.85 15.07
N PRO A 102 1.48 13.52 14.59
CA PRO A 102 0.19 13.58 15.29
C PRO A 102 -0.36 12.18 15.58
N GLY A 103 -0.55 11.86 16.86
CA GLY A 103 -1.00 10.54 17.29
C GLY A 103 -2.13 10.54 18.31
N THR A 104 -2.44 11.68 18.94
CA THR A 104 -3.54 11.79 19.92
C THR A 104 -4.79 12.39 19.29
N ASN A 105 -5.93 11.73 19.51
CA ASN A 105 -7.25 12.12 19.02
C ASN A 105 -7.28 12.32 17.50
N ILE A 106 -6.79 11.32 16.78
CA ILE A 106 -6.79 11.30 15.32
C ILE A 106 -8.08 10.66 14.82
N THR A 107 -8.84 11.43 14.05
CA THR A 107 -10.03 10.93 13.35
C THR A 107 -9.61 10.28 12.03
N SER A 108 -10.07 9.06 11.79
CA SER A 108 -9.88 8.35 10.52
C SER A 108 -11.09 7.48 10.19
N THR A 109 -11.03 6.76 9.06
CA THR A 109 -12.03 5.79 8.65
C THR A 109 -12.15 4.65 9.65
N TRP A 110 -13.34 4.04 9.72
CA TRP A 110 -13.63 2.97 10.66
C TRP A 110 -14.47 1.86 10.04
N ILE A 111 -14.47 0.70 10.70
CA ILE A 111 -15.27 -0.45 10.29
C ILE A 111 -16.76 -0.23 10.61
N GLY A 112 -17.64 -0.87 9.84
CA GLY A 112 -19.09 -0.88 10.06
C GLY A 112 -19.91 -0.21 8.95
N SER A 113 -19.37 0.82 8.28
CA SER A 113 -19.96 1.38 7.06
C SER A 113 -18.90 2.05 6.19
N THR A 114 -19.24 2.38 4.94
CA THR A 114 -18.36 3.08 3.99
C THR A 114 -18.10 4.55 4.34
N SER A 115 -18.84 5.10 5.29
CA SER A 115 -18.69 6.48 5.79
C SER A 115 -18.34 6.55 7.27
N ALA A 116 -18.13 5.40 7.92
CA ALA A 116 -17.83 5.35 9.34
C ALA A 116 -16.47 5.98 9.63
N THR A 117 -16.43 6.75 10.71
CA THR A 117 -15.21 7.35 11.24
C THR A 117 -15.09 7.06 12.73
N ASN A 118 -13.85 7.07 13.23
CA ASN A 118 -13.56 6.93 14.65
C ASN A 118 -12.37 7.80 15.02
N THR A 119 -12.34 8.26 16.27
CA THR A 119 -11.27 9.09 16.81
C THR A 119 -10.57 8.34 17.92
N ILE A 120 -9.30 7.99 17.67
CA ILE A 120 -8.49 7.18 18.58
C ILE A 120 -7.09 7.76 18.74
N SER A 121 -6.33 7.22 19.68
CA SER A 121 -4.99 7.70 20.02
C SER A 121 -3.98 6.56 20.03
N GLY A 122 -2.74 6.86 19.63
CA GLY A 122 -1.63 5.92 19.69
C GLY A 122 -0.48 6.28 18.75
N THR A 123 0.69 5.72 18.99
CA THR A 123 1.79 5.72 17.99
C THR A 123 1.37 4.99 16.71
N SER A 124 0.41 4.07 16.80
CA SER A 124 -0.31 3.46 15.68
C SER A 124 -1.02 4.47 14.77
N MET A 125 -1.43 5.64 15.28
CA MET A 125 -2.05 6.73 14.53
C MET A 125 -1.00 7.73 14.01
N ALA A 126 0.11 7.91 14.74
CA ALA A 126 1.24 8.72 14.28
C ALA A 126 1.97 8.10 13.08
N THR A 127 2.21 6.78 13.13
CA THR A 127 2.91 6.02 12.08
C THR A 127 2.35 6.22 10.66
N PRO A 128 1.02 6.12 10.42
CA PRO A 128 0.47 6.29 9.06
C PRO A 128 0.60 7.71 8.51
N HIS A 129 0.73 8.74 9.35
CA HIS A 129 1.06 10.08 8.85
C HIS A 129 2.46 10.10 8.21
N VAL A 130 3.43 9.46 8.88
CA VAL A 130 4.80 9.30 8.35
C VAL A 130 4.81 8.41 7.10
N THR A 131 4.06 7.31 7.11
CA THR A 131 3.88 6.45 5.93
C THR A 131 3.39 7.24 4.72
N GLY A 132 2.38 8.11 4.90
CA GLY A 132 1.87 8.98 3.84
C GLY A 132 2.93 9.97 3.34
N ALA A 133 3.68 10.61 4.23
CA ALA A 133 4.75 11.52 3.86
C ALA A 133 5.89 10.82 3.09
N VAL A 134 6.25 9.61 3.50
CA VAL A 134 7.20 8.75 2.78
C VAL A 134 6.68 8.45 1.37
N ALA A 135 5.40 8.12 1.22
CA ALA A 135 4.81 7.86 -0.10
C ALA A 135 4.88 9.09 -1.02
N LEU A 136 4.68 10.31 -0.49
CA LEU A 136 4.87 11.55 -1.23
C LEU A 136 6.33 11.71 -1.69
N LEU A 137 7.30 11.49 -0.81
CA LEU A 137 8.72 11.56 -1.15
C LEU A 137 9.14 10.55 -2.22
N ILE A 138 8.56 9.33 -2.19
CA ILE A 138 8.77 8.33 -3.24
C ILE A 138 8.21 8.83 -4.57
N ALA A 139 7.01 9.43 -4.56
CA ALA A 139 6.38 10.01 -5.76
C ALA A 139 7.17 11.19 -6.33
N GLU A 140 7.90 11.94 -5.49
CA GLU A 140 8.83 13.00 -5.88
C GLU A 140 10.16 12.48 -6.46
N GLY A 141 10.36 11.16 -6.52
CA GLY A 141 11.53 10.53 -7.15
C GLY A 141 12.59 9.99 -6.18
N ASN A 142 12.33 9.97 -4.87
CA ASN A 142 13.23 9.30 -3.92
C ASN A 142 13.03 7.78 -3.98
N THR A 143 13.98 7.07 -4.60
CA THR A 143 13.84 5.64 -4.91
C THR A 143 14.60 4.69 -3.98
N THR A 144 15.34 5.21 -2.99
CA THR A 144 16.05 4.39 -2.00
C THR A 144 15.60 4.71 -0.59
N THR A 145 15.62 3.71 0.29
CA THR A 145 15.26 3.91 1.72
C THR A 145 16.08 5.04 2.34
N SER A 146 17.39 5.09 2.07
CA SER A 146 18.26 6.15 2.61
C SER A 146 17.90 7.54 2.11
N ALA A 147 17.58 7.69 0.81
CA ALA A 147 17.18 8.98 0.24
C ALA A 147 15.86 9.46 0.84
N VAL A 148 14.85 8.57 0.92
CA VAL A 148 13.55 8.87 1.53
C VAL A 148 13.71 9.27 2.99
N THR A 149 14.41 8.47 3.80
CA THR A 149 14.60 8.75 5.23
C THR A 149 15.32 10.08 5.44
N SER A 150 16.36 10.36 4.64
CA SER A 150 17.10 11.62 4.73
C SER A 150 16.20 12.81 4.38
N ALA A 151 15.44 12.73 3.28
CA ALA A 151 14.51 13.78 2.89
C ALA A 151 13.44 14.03 3.95
N LEU A 152 12.84 12.97 4.49
CA LEU A 152 11.85 13.04 5.56
C LEU A 152 12.40 13.76 6.81
N LEU A 153 13.58 13.36 7.29
CA LEU A 153 14.17 13.92 8.51
C LEU A 153 14.69 15.35 8.31
N ASN A 154 15.18 15.68 7.10
CA ASN A 154 15.60 17.04 6.76
C ASN A 154 14.43 18.01 6.63
N ASN A 155 13.27 17.53 6.19
CA ASN A 155 12.06 18.34 6.10
C ASN A 155 11.41 18.60 7.46
N ALA A 156 11.64 17.74 8.46
CA ALA A 156 10.97 17.82 9.75
C ALA A 156 11.12 19.19 10.43
N THR A 157 10.05 19.65 11.09
CA THR A 157 10.12 20.83 11.97
C THR A 157 10.93 20.46 13.21
N THR A 158 12.02 21.19 13.47
CA THR A 158 12.95 20.86 14.55
C THR A 158 12.82 21.79 15.75
N GLY A 159 13.00 21.25 16.96
CA GLY A 159 13.12 22.06 18.18
C GLY A 159 11.82 22.71 18.68
N LYS A 160 10.65 22.29 18.17
CA LYS A 160 9.33 22.85 18.56
C LYS A 160 8.54 21.95 19.51
N LEU A 161 8.91 20.68 19.62
CA LEU A 161 8.20 19.74 20.48
C LEU A 161 8.59 19.92 21.95
N SER A 162 7.60 19.74 22.82
CA SER A 162 7.77 19.68 24.27
C SER A 162 7.65 18.24 24.79
N SER A 163 8.17 17.99 25.99
CA SER A 163 8.08 16.69 26.70
C SER A 163 8.59 15.47 25.91
N ILE A 164 9.52 15.66 24.97
CA ILE A 164 9.96 14.62 24.01
C ILE A 164 10.57 13.37 24.66
N GLY A 165 10.94 13.43 25.93
CA GLY A 165 11.61 12.35 26.65
C GLY A 165 13.11 12.31 26.35
N THR A 166 13.88 11.81 27.31
CA THR A 166 15.35 11.80 27.23
C THR A 166 15.83 10.98 26.04
N GLY A 167 16.73 11.56 25.25
CA GLY A 167 17.35 10.90 24.09
C GLY A 167 16.51 10.90 22.81
N SER A 168 15.25 11.34 22.84
CA SER A 168 14.41 11.44 21.64
C SER A 168 14.85 12.59 20.72
N PRO A 169 14.72 12.44 19.39
CA PRO A 169 14.93 13.55 18.47
C PRO A 169 13.78 14.57 18.56
N ASN A 170 14.10 15.87 18.63
CA ASN A 170 13.08 16.92 18.55
C ASN A 170 12.75 17.24 17.09
N ARG A 171 12.03 16.31 16.43
CA ARG A 171 11.63 16.38 15.02
C ARG A 171 10.14 16.07 14.89
N LEU A 172 9.36 17.01 14.38
CA LEU A 172 7.96 16.83 14.04
C LEU A 172 7.81 16.70 12.52
N LEU A 173 7.05 15.70 12.08
CA LEU A 173 6.74 15.47 10.67
C LEU A 173 6.27 16.76 9.96
N TYR A 174 6.85 17.03 8.80
CA TYR A 174 6.49 18.15 7.95
C TYR A 174 6.63 17.77 6.48
N THR A 175 5.62 18.10 5.68
CA THR A 175 5.54 17.79 4.24
C THR A 175 5.59 19.06 3.38
N GLY A 176 6.04 20.20 3.92
CA GLY A 176 6.05 21.48 3.22
C GLY A 176 4.84 22.36 3.51
N SER A 177 4.82 23.57 2.93
CA SER A 177 3.69 24.51 2.97
C SER A 177 2.61 24.03 2.00
N GLY A 178 2.03 22.86 2.28
CA GLY A 178 1.09 22.20 1.37
C GLY A 178 1.56 22.33 -0.07
N ALA A 179 2.76 21.80 -0.39
CA ALA A 179 3.08 21.48 -1.78
C ALA A 179 1.81 20.81 -2.29
N THR A 180 1.18 21.48 -3.27
CA THR A 180 -0.18 21.25 -3.75
C THR A 180 -0.62 19.87 -3.34
N THR A 181 -1.70 19.73 -2.54
CA THR A 181 -2.41 18.44 -2.44
C THR A 181 -2.22 17.79 -3.79
N PRO A 182 -1.42 16.71 -3.95
CA PRO A 182 -1.35 16.05 -5.23
C PRO A 182 -2.82 15.77 -5.46
N ALA A 183 -3.45 16.48 -6.41
CA ALA A 183 -4.91 16.63 -6.43
C ALA A 183 -5.44 15.25 -6.16
N PRO A 184 -6.09 15.02 -4.98
CA PRO A 184 -6.03 13.74 -4.25
C PRO A 184 -6.03 12.69 -5.32
N THR A 185 -4.92 11.95 -5.55
CA THR A 185 -4.86 11.01 -6.69
C THR A 185 -6.22 10.37 -6.70
N PRO A 186 -7.10 10.70 -7.69
CA PRO A 186 -8.54 10.62 -7.48
C PRO A 186 -8.74 9.28 -6.84
N THR A 187 -9.19 9.25 -5.57
CA THR A 187 -9.49 7.98 -4.88
C THR A 187 -10.11 7.16 -5.97
N PRO A 188 -9.48 6.09 -6.51
CA PRO A 188 -9.87 5.58 -7.82
C PRO A 188 -11.36 5.40 -7.71
N ALA A 189 -12.12 6.28 -8.38
CA ALA A 189 -13.52 6.47 -8.04
C ALA A 189 -14.10 5.10 -8.24
N PRO A 190 -14.59 4.38 -7.20
CA PRO A 190 -14.52 2.93 -7.12
C PRO A 190 -14.74 2.37 -8.50
N GLY A 191 -13.64 1.99 -9.16
CA GLY A 191 -13.70 1.85 -10.62
C GLY A 191 -14.87 0.94 -10.90
N THR A 192 -15.80 1.35 -11.76
CA THR A 192 -17.12 0.68 -11.83
C THR A 192 -16.85 -0.79 -12.05
N THR A 193 -17.08 -1.59 -11.00
CA THR A 193 -16.63 -2.96 -11.02
C THR A 193 -17.74 -3.77 -11.65
N THR A 194 -17.46 -4.33 -12.82
CA THR A 194 -18.41 -5.17 -13.55
C THR A 194 -17.87 -6.58 -13.59
N THR A 195 -18.61 -7.50 -12.99
CA THR A 195 -18.30 -8.92 -13.09
C THR A 195 -19.10 -9.52 -14.24
N TYR A 196 -18.39 -10.06 -15.21
CA TYR A 196 -18.95 -10.84 -16.30
C TYR A 196 -18.82 -12.33 -16.00
N SER A 197 -19.87 -13.09 -16.28
CA SER A 197 -19.78 -14.54 -16.39
C SER A 197 -19.80 -14.94 -17.88
N GLY A 198 -19.15 -16.05 -18.19
CA GLY A 198 -19.13 -16.60 -19.53
C GLY A 198 -18.64 -18.04 -19.53
N SER A 199 -18.61 -18.64 -20.72
CA SER A 199 -17.91 -19.89 -20.96
C SER A 199 -17.12 -19.78 -22.26
N VAL A 200 -16.08 -20.61 -22.34
CA VAL A 200 -15.23 -20.72 -23.52
C VAL A 200 -14.83 -22.18 -23.70
N SER A 201 -14.83 -22.64 -24.95
CA SER A 201 -14.36 -23.98 -25.31
C SER A 201 -12.91 -23.91 -25.75
N ARG A 202 -12.14 -24.98 -25.52
CA ARG A 202 -10.75 -25.12 -25.96
C ARG A 202 -10.53 -24.62 -27.39
N GLY A 203 -9.52 -23.76 -27.56
CA GLY A 203 -9.15 -23.13 -28.82
C GLY A 203 -10.08 -21.99 -29.25
N GLY A 204 -11.08 -21.65 -28.45
CA GLY A 204 -12.04 -20.58 -28.72
C GLY A 204 -11.82 -19.34 -27.86
N SER A 205 -12.52 -18.28 -28.25
CA SER A 205 -12.50 -16.98 -27.57
C SER A 205 -13.89 -16.58 -27.09
N SER A 206 -13.94 -15.87 -25.97
CA SER A 206 -15.16 -15.29 -25.42
C SER A 206 -14.91 -13.81 -25.11
N TYR A 207 -15.70 -12.92 -25.70
CA TYR A 207 -15.50 -11.48 -25.59
C TYR A 207 -16.40 -10.85 -24.53
N LYS A 208 -15.89 -9.85 -23.79
CA LYS A 208 -16.66 -9.09 -22.80
C LYS A 208 -16.54 -7.57 -22.96
N PRO A 209 -17.66 -6.82 -22.84
CA PRO A 209 -19.05 -7.28 -22.60
C PRO A 209 -19.69 -8.00 -23.81
N GLY A 210 -19.05 -7.96 -24.97
CA GLY A 210 -19.44 -8.64 -26.20
C GLY A 210 -18.43 -8.33 -27.31
N SER A 211 -18.71 -8.77 -28.54
CA SER A 211 -17.79 -8.58 -29.68
C SER A 211 -17.58 -7.11 -30.07
N SER A 212 -18.56 -6.24 -29.79
CA SER A 212 -18.52 -4.80 -30.04
C SER A 212 -17.75 -4.00 -28.97
N GLY A 213 -17.41 -4.62 -27.83
CA GLY A 213 -16.68 -3.97 -26.75
C GLY A 213 -17.46 -2.88 -26.01
N PHE A 214 -16.71 -1.92 -25.45
CA PHE A 214 -17.21 -0.76 -24.70
C PHE A 214 -16.38 0.48 -25.03
N SER A 215 -17.02 1.66 -25.00
CA SER A 215 -16.32 2.94 -25.09
C SER A 215 -15.69 3.30 -23.75
N TYR A 216 -14.46 3.83 -23.77
CA TYR A 216 -13.75 4.27 -22.58
C TYR A 216 -13.11 5.63 -22.82
N ALA A 217 -13.29 6.54 -21.87
CA ALA A 217 -12.79 7.91 -21.97
C ALA A 217 -11.26 8.02 -21.73
N GLY A 218 -10.65 6.96 -21.19
CA GLY A 218 -9.26 6.91 -20.78
C GLY A 218 -9.12 6.81 -19.27
N GLY A 219 -8.00 6.26 -18.80
CA GLY A 219 -7.78 5.89 -17.40
C GLY A 219 -7.13 4.52 -17.26
N THR A 220 -7.26 3.89 -16.09
CA THR A 220 -6.70 2.55 -15.86
C THR A 220 -7.79 1.51 -16.04
N LEU A 221 -7.61 0.60 -16.99
CA LEU A 221 -8.42 -0.61 -17.12
C LEU A 221 -7.71 -1.74 -16.40
N SER A 222 -8.39 -2.40 -15.47
CA SER A 222 -7.90 -3.62 -14.84
C SER A 222 -8.94 -4.73 -14.96
N ALA A 223 -8.49 -5.97 -15.05
CA ALA A 223 -9.37 -7.12 -15.00
C ALA A 223 -8.70 -8.31 -14.34
N GLN A 224 -9.52 -9.11 -13.64
CA GLN A 224 -9.14 -10.37 -13.04
C GLN A 224 -10.04 -11.48 -13.57
N LEU A 225 -9.43 -12.48 -14.21
CA LEU A 225 -10.09 -13.67 -14.72
C LEU A 225 -9.96 -14.81 -13.70
N SER A 226 -11.04 -15.59 -13.55
CA SER A 226 -11.04 -16.86 -12.83
C SER A 226 -11.83 -17.88 -13.63
N GLY A 227 -11.16 -18.94 -14.06
CA GLY A 227 -11.73 -20.13 -14.69
C GLY A 227 -11.64 -21.36 -13.80
N PRO A 228 -12.01 -22.54 -14.32
CA PRO A 228 -11.98 -23.79 -13.57
C PRO A 228 -10.54 -24.30 -13.40
N GLY A 229 -10.28 -25.08 -12.35
CA GLY A 229 -8.96 -25.70 -12.16
C GLY A 229 -8.63 -26.71 -13.27
N GLY A 230 -7.36 -26.77 -13.67
CA GLY A 230 -6.89 -27.69 -14.71
C GLY A 230 -7.12 -27.23 -16.15
N THR A 231 -7.51 -25.97 -16.35
CA THR A 231 -7.56 -25.32 -17.67
C THR A 231 -6.50 -24.21 -17.75
N ASP A 232 -6.24 -23.77 -18.97
CA ASP A 232 -5.28 -22.72 -19.31
C ASP A 232 -6.04 -21.67 -20.13
N PHE A 233 -6.44 -20.59 -19.45
CA PHE A 233 -7.25 -19.52 -20.04
C PHE A 233 -6.44 -18.23 -20.02
N ASP A 234 -6.18 -17.68 -21.20
CA ASP A 234 -5.48 -16.41 -21.37
C ASP A 234 -6.47 -15.25 -21.36
N LEU A 235 -5.98 -14.08 -20.96
CA LEU A 235 -6.73 -12.83 -20.99
C LEU A 235 -6.02 -11.81 -21.86
N TYR A 236 -6.76 -11.18 -22.76
CA TYR A 236 -6.28 -10.09 -23.59
C TYR A 236 -7.18 -8.86 -23.45
N LEU A 237 -6.57 -7.68 -23.45
CA LEU A 237 -7.26 -6.41 -23.65
C LEU A 237 -7.04 -5.98 -25.09
N GLN A 238 -8.12 -5.75 -25.82
CA GLN A 238 -8.07 -5.32 -27.21
C GLN A 238 -8.60 -3.89 -27.36
N LYS A 239 -7.97 -3.11 -28.25
CA LYS A 239 -8.42 -1.79 -28.67
C LYS A 239 -8.84 -1.81 -30.14
N TYR A 240 -9.98 -1.20 -30.46
CA TYR A 240 -10.42 -1.02 -31.83
C TYR A 240 -9.70 0.16 -32.48
N ASN A 241 -9.12 -0.05 -33.66
CA ASN A 241 -8.38 0.98 -34.40
C ASN A 241 -9.20 1.65 -35.52
N GLY A 242 -10.49 1.32 -35.66
CA GLY A 242 -11.35 1.77 -36.76
C GLY A 242 -11.56 0.73 -37.86
N SER A 243 -10.86 -0.41 -37.83
CA SER A 243 -11.06 -1.51 -38.77
C SER A 243 -10.92 -2.88 -38.10
N THR A 244 -9.90 -3.07 -37.28
CA THR A 244 -9.63 -4.33 -36.56
C THR A 244 -9.45 -4.09 -35.07
N TRP A 245 -9.59 -5.18 -34.30
CA TRP A 245 -9.20 -5.23 -32.90
C TRP A 245 -7.72 -5.61 -32.83
N ALA A 246 -6.95 -4.90 -32.01
CA ALA A 246 -5.55 -5.18 -31.76
C ALA A 246 -5.32 -5.35 -30.26
N ASP A 247 -4.53 -6.34 -29.87
CA ASP A 247 -4.14 -6.56 -28.48
C ASP A 247 -3.25 -5.40 -28.02
N VAL A 248 -3.60 -4.83 -26.87
CA VAL A 248 -2.85 -3.75 -26.22
C VAL A 248 -2.30 -4.17 -24.85
N ALA A 249 -2.82 -5.26 -24.28
CA ALA A 249 -2.26 -5.94 -23.12
C ALA A 249 -2.68 -7.42 -23.12
N ALA A 250 -1.87 -8.27 -22.49
CA ALA A 250 -2.11 -9.71 -22.38
C ALA A 250 -1.60 -10.24 -21.03
N SER A 251 -2.21 -11.33 -20.57
CA SER A 251 -1.78 -12.17 -19.46
C SER A 251 -2.04 -13.62 -19.88
N GLU A 252 -0.96 -14.39 -20.01
CA GLU A 252 -0.93 -15.71 -20.65
C GLU A 252 -0.24 -16.73 -19.73
N ALA A 253 -0.51 -16.66 -18.42
CA ALA A 253 0.03 -17.64 -17.51
C ALA A 253 -0.65 -18.99 -17.75
N SER A 254 0.05 -20.11 -17.46
CA SER A 254 -0.40 -21.46 -17.80
C SER A 254 -1.59 -21.98 -16.97
N GLY A 255 -2.36 -21.09 -16.34
CA GLY A 255 -3.45 -21.39 -15.43
C GLY A 255 -4.76 -20.81 -15.94
N SER A 256 -5.81 -20.93 -15.15
CA SER A 256 -7.13 -20.38 -15.51
C SER A 256 -7.42 -19.03 -14.86
N SER A 257 -6.40 -18.39 -14.29
CA SER A 257 -6.53 -17.15 -13.54
C SER A 257 -5.51 -16.14 -14.01
N GLU A 258 -6.01 -15.05 -14.60
CA GLU A 258 -5.20 -14.02 -15.24
C GLU A 258 -5.50 -12.67 -14.64
N THR A 259 -4.54 -11.75 -14.72
CA THR A 259 -4.75 -10.37 -14.27
C THR A 259 -4.06 -9.39 -15.20
N ILE A 260 -4.80 -8.39 -15.67
CA ILE A 260 -4.27 -7.27 -16.46
C ILE A 260 -4.51 -5.97 -15.69
N SER A 261 -3.53 -5.06 -15.74
CA SER A 261 -3.70 -3.64 -15.43
C SER A 261 -3.02 -2.81 -16.50
N TYR A 262 -3.77 -1.92 -17.15
CA TYR A 262 -3.32 -1.19 -18.34
C TYR A 262 -3.79 0.26 -18.32
N ASN A 263 -2.87 1.20 -18.60
CA ASN A 263 -3.20 2.62 -18.75
C ASN A 263 -3.73 2.88 -20.17
N ALA A 264 -5.05 2.95 -20.30
CA ALA A 264 -5.75 3.11 -21.56
C ALA A 264 -6.00 4.59 -21.88
N GLY A 265 -5.68 5.02 -23.09
CA GLY A 265 -6.22 6.28 -23.64
C GLY A 265 -7.69 6.13 -24.06
N ALA A 266 -8.32 7.23 -24.48
CA ALA A 266 -9.68 7.18 -25.02
C ALA A 266 -9.79 6.21 -26.22
N GLY A 267 -10.93 5.53 -26.34
CA GLY A 267 -11.24 4.64 -27.46
C GLY A 267 -12.23 3.55 -27.11
N THR A 268 -12.38 2.58 -28.01
CA THR A 268 -13.25 1.40 -27.80
C THR A 268 -12.39 0.19 -27.49
N TYR A 269 -12.71 -0.50 -26.39
CA TYR A 269 -11.96 -1.65 -25.88
C TYR A 269 -12.86 -2.87 -25.71
N ARG A 270 -12.28 -4.07 -25.69
CA ARG A 270 -12.97 -5.29 -25.26
C ARG A 270 -11.98 -6.23 -24.57
N TRP A 271 -12.50 -7.08 -23.68
CA TRP A 271 -11.75 -8.21 -23.15
C TRP A 271 -11.96 -9.42 -24.02
N GLU A 272 -10.90 -10.18 -24.24
CA GLU A 272 -10.92 -11.51 -24.83
C GLU A 272 -10.42 -12.51 -23.81
N VAL A 273 -11.26 -13.50 -23.49
CA VAL A 273 -10.87 -14.69 -22.73
C VAL A 273 -10.67 -15.81 -23.73
N TYR A 274 -9.44 -16.27 -23.89
CA TYR A 274 -9.07 -17.34 -24.82
C TYR A 274 -8.78 -18.62 -24.05
N ALA A 275 -9.29 -19.76 -24.50
CA ALA A 275 -9.00 -21.04 -23.87
C ALA A 275 -7.86 -21.77 -24.59
N TYR A 276 -6.62 -21.53 -24.17
CA TYR A 276 -5.46 -22.23 -24.71
C TYR A 276 -5.56 -23.75 -24.48
N SER A 277 -5.95 -24.16 -23.27
CA SER A 277 -6.24 -25.55 -22.94
C SER A 277 -7.45 -25.71 -22.01
N GLY A 278 -8.20 -26.81 -22.19
CA GLY A 278 -9.44 -27.05 -21.45
C GLY A 278 -10.62 -26.19 -21.91
N SER A 279 -11.79 -26.44 -21.32
CA SER A 279 -13.05 -25.73 -21.60
C SER A 279 -13.78 -25.49 -20.29
N GLY A 280 -14.60 -24.45 -20.20
CA GLY A 280 -15.44 -24.25 -19.02
C GLY A 280 -15.96 -22.84 -18.84
N SER A 281 -16.69 -22.66 -17.73
CA SER A 281 -17.23 -21.38 -17.32
C SER A 281 -16.18 -20.57 -16.56
N TYR A 282 -16.22 -19.25 -16.72
CA TYR A 282 -15.32 -18.31 -16.04
C TYR A 282 -16.09 -17.12 -15.46
N SER A 283 -15.42 -16.40 -14.57
CA SER A 283 -15.77 -15.07 -14.07
C SER A 283 -14.65 -14.09 -14.43
N LEU A 284 -15.01 -12.93 -14.99
CA LEU A 284 -14.09 -11.85 -15.31
C LEU A 284 -14.55 -10.59 -14.59
N THR A 285 -13.79 -10.12 -13.61
CA THR A 285 -14.08 -8.89 -12.88
C THR A 285 -13.27 -7.76 -13.47
N GLU A 286 -13.94 -6.83 -14.13
CA GLU A 286 -13.37 -5.62 -14.71
C GLU A 286 -13.49 -4.45 -13.72
N THR A 287 -12.47 -3.60 -13.66
CA THR A 287 -12.44 -2.33 -12.93
C THR A 287 -12.00 -1.23 -13.89
N LYS A 288 -12.82 -0.18 -14.03
CA LYS A 288 -12.68 0.92 -15.00
C LYS A 288 -12.55 2.28 -14.34
#